data_AF-A0A6G0AEJ6-F1
#
_entry.id   AF-A0A6G0AEJ6-F1
#
_cell.length_a   1.000
_cell.length_b   1.000
_cell.length_c   1.000
_cell.angle_alpha   90.00
_cell.angle_beta   90.00
_cell.angle_gamma   90.00
#
_symmetry.space_group_name_H-M   'P 1'
#
loop_
_entity.id
_entity.type
_entity.pdbx_description
1 polymer ?
#
loop_
_entity_poly.entity_id
_entity_poly.type
_entity_poly.pdbx_seq_one_letter_code
_entity_poly.pdbx_strand_id
1 'polypeptide(L)'
;MKYLATAVLICSMFLTVSNAQPAYQWVMKRSGSSLGGPIDYHNFNPDIVYYGSNATIYKSTDRGETFSATGTNVPGSSEIKAILLDDSNPGTFLVAIESSPDKIMKTTNDGQTWTTSLNNVTFSYFGIPITEDPSHPDTVYTMNGVNFLRSPDFGDTWITLSSNTGSNSAPCDIEVFPDTSIILIGDNGTGIFRSTDYGVTWSQAYSTSGEIPTISINYTTPGIAWATKWGGGGGLLKSTNYGSTWNLQSGFTGT
;
A
#
# COMPACT_ATOMS: atom_id res chain seq x y z
N MET A 1 43.52 -42.97 -57.58
CA MET A 1 43.87 -41.76 -58.37
C MET A 1 43.24 -40.57 -57.64
N LYS A 2 44.03 -39.53 -57.36
CA LYS A 2 43.80 -38.52 -56.30
C LYS A 2 42.41 -37.84 -56.36
N TYR A 3 41.73 -37.77 -55.21
CA TYR A 3 40.53 -36.96 -54.99
C TYR A 3 40.91 -35.47 -54.83
N LEU A 4 40.23 -34.59 -55.56
CA LEU A 4 40.28 -33.13 -55.34
C LEU A 4 39.30 -32.78 -54.20
N ALA A 5 39.79 -32.06 -53.20
CA ALA A 5 38.97 -31.49 -52.14
C ALA A 5 38.32 -30.18 -52.62
N THR A 6 37.00 -30.08 -52.51
CA THR A 6 36.27 -28.80 -52.63
C THR A 6 35.97 -28.30 -51.23
N ALA A 7 36.59 -27.21 -50.82
CA ALA A 7 36.28 -26.53 -49.57
C ALA A 7 34.97 -25.74 -49.76
N VAL A 8 33.94 -26.08 -49.00
CA VAL A 8 32.72 -25.27 -48.88
C VAL A 8 32.91 -24.36 -47.67
N LEU A 9 32.99 -23.06 -47.91
CA LEU A 9 32.92 -22.04 -46.86
C LEU A 9 31.45 -21.97 -46.39
N ILE A 10 31.17 -22.42 -45.17
CA ILE A 10 29.87 -22.18 -44.53
C ILE A 10 29.99 -20.84 -43.79
N CYS A 11 29.37 -19.80 -44.35
CA CYS A 11 29.19 -18.53 -43.67
C CYS A 11 28.07 -18.70 -42.63
N SER A 12 28.44 -18.89 -41.37
CA SER A 12 27.50 -18.87 -40.25
C SER A 12 27.12 -17.42 -39.92
N MET A 13 25.96 -16.97 -40.39
CA MET A 13 25.34 -15.75 -39.86
C MET A 13 24.80 -16.04 -38.47
N PHE A 14 25.48 -15.51 -37.44
CA PHE A 14 24.90 -15.39 -36.11
C PHE A 14 23.94 -14.19 -36.11
N LEU A 15 22.64 -14.47 -36.17
CA LEU A 15 21.61 -13.48 -35.82
C LEU A 15 21.60 -13.34 -34.29
N THR A 16 22.27 -12.32 -33.77
CA THR A 16 22.09 -11.91 -32.37
C THR A 16 20.75 -11.22 -32.25
N VAL A 17 19.76 -11.88 -31.65
CA VAL A 17 18.54 -11.22 -31.19
C VAL A 17 18.95 -10.33 -30.03
N SER A 18 19.08 -9.02 -30.26
CA SER A 18 19.30 -8.07 -29.17
C SER A 18 18.01 -7.97 -28.36
N ASN A 19 17.99 -8.54 -27.16
CA ASN A 19 16.98 -8.27 -26.13
C ASN A 19 17.14 -6.84 -25.59
N ALA A 20 16.94 -5.83 -26.45
CA ALA A 20 16.85 -4.45 -26.00
C ALA A 20 15.52 -4.31 -25.24
N GLN A 21 15.61 -4.23 -23.91
CA GLN A 21 14.46 -3.84 -23.09
C GLN A 21 14.00 -2.45 -23.57
N PRO A 22 12.69 -2.21 -23.72
CA PRO A 22 12.21 -0.89 -24.10
C PRO A 22 12.74 0.15 -23.10
N ALA A 23 13.26 1.26 -23.64
CA ALA A 23 13.72 2.37 -22.81
C ALA A 23 12.50 3.11 -22.27
N TYR A 24 12.21 2.92 -20.99
CA TYR A 24 11.21 3.71 -20.29
C TYR A 24 11.78 5.07 -19.90
N GLN A 25 10.97 6.11 -19.98
CA GLN A 25 11.30 7.45 -19.51
C GLN A 25 10.33 7.85 -18.42
N TRP A 26 10.87 8.26 -17.27
CA TRP A 26 10.07 8.80 -16.18
C TRP A 26 9.74 10.26 -16.46
N VAL A 27 8.45 10.59 -16.43
CA VAL A 27 7.95 11.96 -16.63
C VAL A 27 7.16 12.38 -15.41
N MET A 28 7.57 13.48 -14.77
CA MET A 28 6.81 14.07 -13.67
C MET A 28 5.51 14.67 -14.21
N LYS A 29 4.36 14.15 -13.74
CA LYS A 29 3.02 14.63 -14.12
C LYS A 29 2.48 15.68 -13.15
N ARG A 30 2.78 15.53 -11.85
CA ARG A 30 2.40 16.46 -10.80
C ARG A 30 3.43 16.41 -9.67
N SER A 31 3.80 17.58 -9.15
CA SER A 31 4.59 17.69 -7.92
C SER A 31 3.66 17.81 -6.71
N GLY A 32 4.09 17.29 -5.58
CA GLY A 32 3.49 17.57 -4.28
C GLY A 32 4.33 16.99 -3.14
N SER A 33 3.84 17.20 -1.93
CA SER A 33 4.35 16.63 -0.69
C SER A 33 3.28 15.73 -0.10
N SER A 34 3.69 14.53 0.31
CA SER A 34 2.96 13.66 1.23
C SER A 34 3.85 12.45 1.59
N LEU A 35 3.55 11.82 2.72
CA LEU A 35 4.07 10.53 3.17
C LEU A 35 2.90 9.53 3.34
N GLY A 36 3.17 8.24 3.19
CA GLY A 36 2.18 7.18 3.28
C GLY A 36 1.65 6.73 1.91
N GLY A 37 0.33 6.57 1.79
CA GLY A 37 -0.38 6.12 0.59
C GLY A 37 -1.27 7.20 -0.03
N PRO A 38 -0.75 8.40 -0.39
CA PRO A 38 -1.57 9.53 -0.83
C PRO A 38 -2.09 9.42 -2.26
N ILE A 39 -1.95 8.27 -2.91
CA ILE A 39 -2.39 8.03 -4.28
C ILE A 39 -3.20 6.75 -4.30
N ASP A 40 -4.31 6.78 -5.00
CA ASP A 40 -5.13 5.60 -5.24
C ASP A 40 -5.82 5.70 -6.61
N TYR A 41 -6.14 4.56 -7.21
CA TYR A 41 -6.73 4.49 -8.54
C TYR A 41 -7.94 3.57 -8.53
N HIS A 42 -8.90 3.85 -9.41
CA HIS A 42 -10.13 3.08 -9.46
C HIS A 42 -9.88 1.73 -10.16
N ASN A 43 -10.19 0.61 -9.49
CA ASN A 43 -9.89 -0.74 -9.98
C ASN A 43 -10.62 -1.13 -11.27
N PHE A 44 -11.78 -0.51 -11.54
CA PHE A 44 -12.59 -0.79 -12.74
C PHE A 44 -12.47 0.30 -13.81
N ASN A 45 -11.90 1.45 -13.46
CA ASN A 45 -11.66 2.54 -14.39
C ASN A 45 -10.27 3.16 -14.17
N PRO A 46 -9.22 2.62 -14.84
CA PRO A 46 -7.85 3.08 -14.63
C PRO A 46 -7.61 4.52 -15.09
N ASP A 47 -8.55 5.15 -15.80
CA ASP A 47 -8.45 6.56 -16.15
C ASP A 47 -8.62 7.45 -14.91
N ILE A 48 -9.26 6.95 -13.85
CA ILE A 48 -9.52 7.65 -12.61
C ILE A 48 -8.41 7.36 -11.60
N VAL A 49 -7.68 8.42 -11.24
CA VAL A 49 -6.62 8.38 -10.21
C VAL A 49 -6.79 9.60 -9.31
N TYR A 50 -6.72 9.39 -8.00
CA TYR A 50 -6.70 10.47 -7.02
C TYR A 50 -5.33 10.56 -6.37
N TYR A 51 -4.90 11.78 -6.11
CA TYR A 51 -3.64 12.09 -5.45
C TYR A 51 -3.84 13.21 -4.43
N GLY A 52 -3.39 13.01 -3.20
CA GLY A 52 -3.43 13.98 -2.12
C GLY A 52 -2.11 14.70 -1.92
N SER A 53 -2.16 16.01 -1.68
CA SER A 53 -1.00 16.76 -1.22
C SER A 53 -1.40 17.96 -0.36
N ASN A 54 -0.76 18.10 0.81
CA ASN A 54 -1.14 19.04 1.86
C ASN A 54 -2.60 18.85 2.30
N ALA A 55 -3.50 19.75 1.88
CA ALA A 55 -4.94 19.66 2.14
C ALA A 55 -5.75 19.45 0.85
N THR A 56 -5.12 19.33 -0.31
CA THR A 56 -5.78 19.32 -1.61
C THR A 56 -5.82 17.91 -2.18
N ILE A 57 -6.97 17.52 -2.71
CA ILE A 57 -7.15 16.30 -3.50
C ILE A 57 -7.12 16.68 -4.98
N TYR A 58 -6.29 15.96 -5.74
CA TYR A 58 -6.21 16.03 -7.19
C TYR A 58 -6.84 14.80 -7.80
N LYS A 59 -7.49 14.96 -8.94
CA LYS A 59 -8.10 13.90 -9.74
C LYS A 59 -7.53 13.94 -11.14
N SER A 60 -7.22 12.76 -11.67
CA SER A 60 -7.00 12.50 -13.08
C SER A 60 -8.20 11.75 -13.64
N THR A 61 -8.47 11.98 -14.92
CA THR A 61 -9.47 11.27 -15.73
C THR A 61 -8.85 10.74 -17.02
N ASP A 62 -7.53 10.62 -17.05
CA ASP A 62 -6.69 10.26 -18.20
C ASP A 62 -5.48 9.42 -17.79
N ARG A 63 -5.66 8.54 -16.79
CA ARG A 63 -4.64 7.59 -16.28
C ARG A 63 -3.40 8.25 -15.69
N GLY A 64 -3.57 9.40 -15.05
CA GLY A 64 -2.50 10.17 -14.45
C GLY A 64 -1.70 11.03 -15.43
N GLU A 65 -2.15 11.18 -16.68
CA GLU A 65 -1.49 12.08 -17.64
C GLU A 65 -1.64 13.55 -17.23
N THR A 66 -2.82 13.94 -16.73
CA THR A 66 -3.08 15.26 -16.16
C THR A 66 -3.85 15.14 -14.84
N PHE A 67 -3.63 16.13 -13.95
CA PHE A 67 -4.26 16.20 -12.63
C PHE A 67 -4.84 17.59 -12.40
N SER A 68 -6.09 17.65 -11.96
CA SER A 68 -6.76 18.89 -11.54
C SER A 68 -7.22 18.76 -10.09
N ALA A 69 -7.17 19.85 -9.33
CA ALA A 69 -7.75 19.84 -7.99
C ALA A 69 -9.26 19.58 -8.07
N THR A 70 -9.79 18.75 -7.16
CA THR A 70 -11.22 18.44 -7.06
C THR A 70 -11.77 18.87 -5.70
N GLY A 71 -13.00 19.34 -5.68
CA GLY A 71 -13.68 19.71 -4.44
C GLY A 71 -13.07 20.90 -3.71
N THR A 72 -13.26 20.91 -2.39
CA THR A 72 -12.61 21.84 -1.47
C THR A 72 -11.43 21.17 -0.78
N ASN A 73 -10.54 21.97 -0.18
CA ASN A 73 -9.51 21.43 0.71
C ASN A 73 -10.15 20.58 1.83
N VAL A 74 -9.47 19.50 2.21
CA VAL A 74 -9.88 18.62 3.30
C VAL A 74 -9.80 19.43 4.61
N PRO A 75 -10.93 19.61 5.34
CA PRO A 75 -10.96 20.53 6.48
C PRO A 75 -9.99 20.15 7.60
N GLY A 76 -9.10 21.09 7.95
CA GLY A 76 -8.16 20.92 9.06
C GLY A 76 -6.91 20.09 8.74
N SER A 77 -6.78 19.58 7.51
CA SER A 77 -5.63 18.79 7.08
C SER A 77 -4.38 19.67 6.93
N SER A 78 -3.26 19.23 7.50
CA SER A 78 -1.92 19.72 7.12
C SER A 78 -1.28 18.85 6.04
N GLU A 79 -1.57 17.55 6.04
CA GLU A 79 -1.02 16.59 5.07
C GLU A 79 -2.01 15.44 4.82
N ILE A 80 -2.07 14.96 3.59
CA ILE A 80 -2.86 13.77 3.23
C ILE A 80 -1.97 12.54 3.43
N LYS A 81 -2.29 11.63 4.35
CA LYS A 81 -1.50 10.40 4.57
C LYS A 81 -1.91 9.26 3.67
N ALA A 82 -3.21 9.09 3.47
CA ALA A 82 -3.73 8.00 2.65
C ALA A 82 -5.07 8.39 2.03
N ILE A 83 -5.34 7.84 0.84
CA ILE A 83 -6.63 7.90 0.17
C ILE A 83 -7.07 6.46 -0.10
N LEU A 84 -8.33 6.14 0.18
CA LEU A 84 -8.97 4.89 -0.23
C LEU A 84 -10.23 5.23 -1.02
N LEU A 85 -10.28 4.82 -2.29
CA LEU A 85 -11.43 5.01 -3.17
C LEU A 85 -12.47 3.92 -2.93
N ASP A 86 -13.74 4.31 -2.89
CA ASP A 86 -14.84 3.36 -2.99
C ASP A 86 -15.11 3.10 -4.48
N ASP A 87 -14.57 2.00 -5.00
CA ASP A 87 -14.74 1.60 -6.41
C ASP A 87 -16.18 1.33 -6.82
N SER A 88 -17.06 1.06 -5.85
CA SER A 88 -18.48 0.79 -6.11
C SER A 88 -19.30 2.07 -6.15
N ASN A 89 -18.82 3.15 -5.53
CA ASN A 89 -19.52 4.43 -5.41
C ASN A 89 -18.65 5.60 -5.91
N PRO A 90 -18.64 5.90 -7.22
CA PRO A 90 -17.82 6.96 -7.79
C PRO A 90 -17.96 8.31 -7.07
N GLY A 91 -16.82 8.92 -6.74
CA GLY A 91 -16.75 10.17 -5.98
C GLY A 91 -16.83 9.98 -4.46
N THR A 92 -16.97 8.75 -3.97
CA THR A 92 -16.83 8.39 -2.55
C THR A 92 -15.42 7.93 -2.25
N PHE A 93 -14.82 8.50 -1.20
CA PHE A 93 -13.50 8.08 -0.73
C PHE A 93 -13.25 8.50 0.71
N LEU A 94 -12.38 7.74 1.38
CA LEU A 94 -11.82 8.06 2.68
C LEU A 94 -10.45 8.67 2.53
N VAL A 95 -10.12 9.58 3.44
CA VAL A 95 -8.82 10.22 3.51
C VAL A 95 -8.33 10.23 4.95
N ALA A 96 -7.21 9.57 5.21
CA ALA A 96 -6.49 9.74 6.47
C ALA A 96 -5.64 11.02 6.38
N ILE A 97 -5.83 11.93 7.34
CA ILE A 97 -5.17 13.23 7.35
C ILE A 97 -4.34 13.44 8.62
N GLU A 98 -3.22 14.13 8.46
CA GLU A 98 -2.56 14.78 9.58
C GLU A 98 -3.34 16.02 9.99
N SER A 99 -3.67 16.10 11.29
CA SER A 99 -4.27 17.28 11.90
C SER A 99 -4.01 17.28 13.42
N SER A 100 -4.53 18.26 14.15
CA SER A 100 -4.39 18.31 15.62
C SER A 100 -5.74 18.14 16.31
N PRO A 101 -6.18 16.91 16.66
CA PRO A 101 -5.55 15.60 16.40
C PRO A 101 -5.82 15.06 14.99
N ASP A 102 -5.17 13.97 14.57
CA ASP A 102 -5.38 13.32 13.26
C ASP A 102 -6.81 12.77 13.13
N LYS A 103 -7.24 12.58 11.87
CA LYS A 103 -8.62 12.17 11.52
C LYS A 103 -8.67 11.33 10.26
N ILE A 104 -9.77 10.59 10.12
CA ILE A 104 -10.23 10.06 8.84
C ILE A 104 -11.42 10.89 8.40
N MET A 105 -11.36 11.43 7.19
CA MET A 105 -12.42 12.24 6.56
C MET A 105 -13.04 11.44 5.42
N LYS A 106 -14.37 11.52 5.25
CA LYS A 106 -15.12 10.90 4.16
C LYS A 106 -15.76 11.96 3.28
N THR A 107 -15.76 11.73 1.98
CA THR A 107 -16.60 12.43 1.02
C THR A 107 -17.41 11.42 0.22
N THR A 108 -18.55 11.84 -0.32
CA THR A 108 -19.40 11.06 -1.23
C THR A 108 -19.68 11.82 -2.54
N ASN A 109 -18.97 12.92 -2.75
CA ASN A 109 -19.21 13.84 -3.86
C ASN A 109 -17.92 14.50 -4.35
N ASP A 110 -16.87 13.70 -4.60
CA ASP A 110 -15.64 14.17 -5.24
C ASP A 110 -14.89 15.26 -4.43
N GLY A 111 -15.04 15.24 -3.11
CA GLY A 111 -14.41 16.20 -2.20
C GLY A 111 -15.12 17.56 -2.12
N GLN A 112 -16.32 17.71 -2.70
CA GLN A 112 -17.08 18.97 -2.60
C GLN A 112 -17.54 19.23 -1.17
N THR A 113 -17.86 18.18 -0.42
CA THR A 113 -18.17 18.24 1.01
C THR A 113 -17.51 17.09 1.76
N TRP A 114 -17.23 17.32 3.03
CA TRP A 114 -16.51 16.39 3.90
C TRP A 114 -17.26 16.14 5.20
N THR A 115 -17.19 14.90 5.68
CA THR A 115 -17.66 14.48 7.00
C THR A 115 -16.52 13.82 7.75
N THR A 116 -16.48 13.98 9.07
CA THR A 116 -15.50 13.27 9.90
C THR A 116 -15.97 11.84 10.07
N SER A 117 -15.21 10.88 9.53
CA SER A 117 -15.48 9.44 9.65
C SER A 117 -14.94 8.89 10.97
N LEU A 118 -13.71 9.24 11.31
CA LEU A 118 -13.08 8.87 12.58
C LEU A 118 -12.30 10.06 13.12
N ASN A 119 -12.48 10.36 14.41
CA ASN A 119 -11.89 11.53 15.06
C ASN A 119 -10.96 11.12 16.20
N ASN A 120 -10.04 12.01 16.59
CA ASN A 120 -9.11 11.83 17.70
C ASN A 120 -8.28 10.55 17.57
N VAL A 121 -7.72 10.35 16.38
CA VAL A 121 -6.75 9.28 16.12
C VAL A 121 -5.34 9.85 16.15
N THR A 122 -4.37 8.95 16.31
CA THR A 122 -2.94 9.28 16.22
C THR A 122 -2.30 8.30 15.24
N PHE A 123 -1.87 8.80 14.09
CA PHE A 123 -1.19 7.97 13.10
C PHE A 123 0.31 7.96 13.32
N SER A 124 0.99 6.96 12.75
CA SER A 124 2.44 7.02 12.63
C SER A 124 2.84 8.12 11.65
N TYR A 125 4.02 8.70 11.84
CA TYR A 125 4.47 9.80 11.00
C TYR A 125 4.69 9.38 9.54
N PHE A 126 5.21 8.17 9.29
CA PHE A 126 5.56 7.71 7.93
C PHE A 126 4.59 6.68 7.32
N GLY A 127 3.69 6.11 8.11
CA GLY A 127 2.94 4.92 7.69
C GLY A 127 1.70 5.18 6.85
N ILE A 128 1.15 4.08 6.33
CA ILE A 128 -0.16 3.96 5.68
C ILE A 128 -1.14 3.47 6.75
N PRO A 129 -1.94 4.36 7.38
CA PRO A 129 -2.66 4.04 8.60
C PRO A 129 -4.01 3.36 8.38
N ILE A 130 -4.44 3.19 7.12
CA ILE A 130 -5.77 2.73 6.75
C ILE A 130 -5.66 1.82 5.52
N THR A 131 -6.43 0.74 5.50
CA THR A 131 -6.47 -0.21 4.39
C THR A 131 -7.86 -0.79 4.20
N GLU A 132 -8.19 -1.20 2.98
CA GLU A 132 -9.45 -1.84 2.62
C GLU A 132 -9.30 -3.37 2.63
N ASP A 133 -10.38 -4.11 2.90
CA ASP A 133 -10.45 -5.55 2.61
C ASP A 133 -10.67 -5.74 1.09
N PRO A 134 -9.70 -6.29 0.36
CA PRO A 134 -9.80 -6.44 -1.10
C PRO A 134 -10.92 -7.39 -1.56
N SER A 135 -11.43 -8.25 -0.67
CA SER A 135 -12.57 -9.13 -0.95
C SER A 135 -13.91 -8.56 -0.47
N HIS A 136 -13.89 -7.55 0.38
CA HIS A 136 -15.06 -6.89 0.93
C HIS A 136 -14.82 -5.38 0.99
N PRO A 137 -14.88 -4.66 -0.15
CA PRO A 137 -14.44 -3.26 -0.23
C PRO A 137 -15.15 -2.31 0.75
N ASP A 138 -16.40 -2.59 1.13
CA ASP A 138 -17.07 -1.83 2.21
C ASP A 138 -16.36 -1.95 3.59
N THR A 139 -15.46 -2.91 3.76
CA THR A 139 -14.74 -3.15 5.01
C THR A 139 -13.38 -2.47 5.00
N VAL A 140 -13.15 -1.59 5.97
CA VAL A 140 -11.92 -0.82 6.11
C VAL A 140 -11.33 -1.02 7.51
N TYR A 141 -10.00 -1.11 7.60
CA TYR A 141 -9.27 -1.29 8.84
C TYR A 141 -8.33 -0.11 9.12
N THR A 142 -8.14 0.21 10.40
CA THR A 142 -7.18 1.23 10.85
C THR A 142 -6.72 0.94 12.28
N MET A 143 -5.78 1.74 12.78
CA MET A 143 -5.36 1.70 14.18
C MET A 143 -5.45 3.08 14.83
N ASN A 144 -5.74 3.08 16.13
CA ASN A 144 -5.62 4.25 17.00
C ASN A 144 -4.88 3.84 18.27
N GLY A 145 -3.58 4.12 18.34
CA GLY A 145 -2.73 3.56 19.37
C GLY A 145 -2.68 2.03 19.26
N VAL A 146 -2.95 1.34 20.37
CA VAL A 146 -3.03 -0.13 20.44
C VAL A 146 -4.40 -0.70 20.04
N ASN A 147 -5.36 0.17 19.67
CA ASN A 147 -6.67 -0.27 19.24
C ASN A 147 -6.65 -0.56 17.74
N PHE A 148 -7.05 -1.77 17.36
CA PHE A 148 -7.32 -2.16 15.99
C PHE A 148 -8.82 -2.00 15.72
N LEU A 149 -9.17 -1.20 14.72
CA LEU A 149 -10.55 -0.85 14.39
C LEU A 149 -10.93 -1.37 13.01
N ARG A 150 -12.21 -1.70 12.85
CA ARG A 150 -12.85 -2.04 11.58
C ARG A 150 -14.08 -1.19 11.37
N SER A 151 -14.24 -0.67 10.18
CA SER A 151 -15.52 -0.20 9.65
C SER A 151 -16.06 -1.24 8.68
N PRO A 152 -17.34 -1.67 8.80
CA PRO A 152 -17.98 -2.57 7.83
C PRO A 152 -18.78 -1.82 6.75
N ASP A 153 -18.74 -0.49 6.73
CA ASP A 153 -19.60 0.41 5.95
C ASP A 153 -18.81 1.62 5.40
N PHE A 154 -17.60 1.36 4.92
CA PHE A 154 -16.69 2.29 4.28
C PHE A 154 -16.50 3.59 5.09
N GLY A 155 -16.23 3.43 6.38
CA GLY A 155 -15.95 4.49 7.33
C GLY A 155 -17.16 5.21 7.91
N ASP A 156 -18.41 4.75 7.71
CA ASP A 156 -19.56 5.40 8.35
C ASP A 156 -19.65 5.08 9.85
N THR A 157 -19.31 3.84 10.23
CA THR A 157 -19.22 3.40 11.62
C THR A 157 -17.92 2.61 11.85
N TRP A 158 -17.41 2.66 13.08
CA TRP A 158 -16.16 2.01 13.47
C TRP A 158 -16.35 1.18 14.74
N ILE A 159 -15.76 -0.01 14.76
CA ILE A 159 -15.78 -0.95 15.87
C ILE A 159 -14.35 -1.31 16.24
N THR A 160 -14.00 -1.19 17.53
CA THR A 160 -12.73 -1.71 18.05
C THR A 160 -12.80 -3.23 18.15
N LEU A 161 -11.97 -3.94 17.40
CA LEU A 161 -11.88 -5.40 17.41
C LEU A 161 -10.88 -5.92 18.45
N SER A 162 -9.80 -5.17 18.67
CA SER A 162 -8.76 -5.52 19.62
C SER A 162 -8.15 -4.26 20.24
N SER A 163 -7.71 -4.37 21.48
CA SER A 163 -6.90 -3.37 22.18
C SER A 163 -5.53 -3.96 22.59
N ASN A 164 -5.14 -5.08 21.98
CA ASN A 164 -3.90 -5.80 22.25
C ASN A 164 -3.30 -6.29 20.93
N THR A 165 -2.70 -5.36 20.19
CA THR A 165 -1.91 -5.61 18.98
C THR A 165 -0.44 -5.93 19.29
N GLY A 166 -0.14 -6.41 20.50
CA GLY A 166 1.22 -6.61 20.99
C GLY A 166 1.89 -5.28 21.37
N SER A 167 3.17 -5.13 21.01
CA SER A 167 3.91 -3.88 21.24
C SER A 167 3.66 -2.80 20.19
N ASN A 168 2.88 -3.10 19.15
CA ASN A 168 2.56 -2.13 18.11
C ASN A 168 1.50 -1.14 18.59
N SER A 169 1.82 0.15 18.53
CA SER A 169 0.89 1.24 18.82
C SER A 169 0.76 2.26 17.69
N ALA A 170 1.43 2.04 16.55
CA ALA A 170 1.46 2.96 15.42
C ALA A 170 1.91 2.19 14.17
N PRO A 171 0.98 1.70 13.33
CA PRO A 171 1.34 0.89 12.17
C PRO A 171 2.10 1.74 11.15
N CYS A 172 3.15 1.16 10.58
CA CYS A 172 3.75 1.66 9.36
C CYS A 172 2.93 1.22 8.14
N ASP A 173 2.33 0.03 8.20
CA ASP A 173 1.49 -0.49 7.13
C ASP A 173 0.51 -1.54 7.66
N ILE A 174 -0.65 -1.69 7.00
CA ILE A 174 -1.67 -2.69 7.30
C ILE A 174 -2.10 -3.35 6.00
N GLU A 175 -2.04 -4.68 5.94
CA GLU A 175 -2.33 -5.44 4.72
C GLU A 175 -3.28 -6.61 5.00
N VAL A 176 -4.32 -6.77 4.18
CA VAL A 176 -5.36 -7.79 4.32
C VAL A 176 -5.27 -8.79 3.18
N PHE A 177 -5.00 -10.06 3.48
CA PHE A 177 -4.97 -11.08 2.43
C PHE A 177 -6.38 -11.33 1.86
N PRO A 178 -6.57 -11.29 0.53
CA PRO A 178 -7.86 -11.55 -0.11
C PRO A 178 -8.43 -12.92 0.26
N ASP A 179 -9.75 -12.97 0.42
CA ASP A 179 -10.54 -14.16 0.70
C ASP A 179 -10.09 -14.91 1.98
N THR A 180 -9.47 -14.19 2.91
CA THR A 180 -9.01 -14.74 4.20
C THR A 180 -9.38 -13.83 5.37
N SER A 181 -9.16 -14.34 6.59
CA SER A 181 -9.22 -13.58 7.84
C SER A 181 -7.85 -13.03 8.26
N ILE A 182 -6.84 -13.10 7.40
CA ILE A 182 -5.45 -12.84 7.74
C ILE A 182 -5.11 -11.39 7.46
N ILE A 183 -4.65 -10.70 8.51
CA ILE A 183 -4.21 -9.31 8.46
C ILE A 183 -2.77 -9.25 8.97
N LEU A 184 -1.94 -8.48 8.28
CA LEU A 184 -0.57 -8.17 8.66
C LEU A 184 -0.46 -6.71 9.07
N ILE A 185 0.40 -6.44 10.05
CA ILE A 185 0.80 -5.09 10.41
C ILE A 185 2.32 -5.01 10.43
N GLY A 186 2.86 -4.04 9.70
CA GLY A 186 4.25 -3.60 9.82
C GLY A 186 4.38 -2.58 10.95
N ASP A 187 5.34 -2.77 11.84
CA ASP A 187 5.54 -1.92 13.01
C ASP A 187 6.84 -1.11 12.95
N ASN A 188 6.84 0.00 13.68
CA ASN A 188 8.02 0.83 13.90
C ASN A 188 8.91 0.24 15.02
N GLY A 189 9.75 -0.72 14.64
CA GLY A 189 10.91 -1.13 15.44
C GLY A 189 10.76 -2.45 16.16
N THR A 190 9.60 -3.10 16.11
CA THR A 190 9.42 -4.43 16.72
C THR A 190 9.19 -5.56 15.71
N GLY A 191 8.69 -5.26 14.50
CA GLY A 191 8.65 -6.22 13.39
C GLY A 191 7.27 -6.36 12.74
N ILE A 192 6.83 -7.59 12.50
CA ILE A 192 5.57 -7.91 11.79
C ILE A 192 4.62 -8.63 12.75
N PHE A 193 3.40 -8.10 12.86
CA PHE A 193 2.30 -8.71 13.59
C PHE A 193 1.31 -9.32 12.62
N ARG A 194 0.66 -10.39 13.06
CA ARG A 194 -0.27 -11.17 12.25
C ARG A 194 -1.49 -11.58 13.07
N SER A 195 -2.65 -11.39 12.46
CA SER A 195 -3.93 -11.93 12.91
C SER A 195 -4.41 -13.01 11.93
N THR A 196 -5.23 -13.95 12.43
CA THR A 196 -5.92 -14.97 11.63
C THR A 196 -7.42 -14.98 11.85
N ASP A 197 -7.95 -13.95 12.49
CA ASP A 197 -9.34 -13.86 12.95
C ASP A 197 -9.88 -12.44 12.77
N TYR A 198 -9.56 -11.82 11.63
CA TYR A 198 -10.01 -10.46 11.25
C TYR A 198 -9.53 -9.37 12.22
N GLY A 199 -8.36 -9.55 12.84
CA GLY A 199 -7.77 -8.55 13.73
C GLY A 199 -8.27 -8.60 15.18
N VAL A 200 -8.95 -9.67 15.59
CA VAL A 200 -9.40 -9.86 16.98
C VAL A 200 -8.22 -10.23 17.88
N THR A 201 -7.41 -11.20 17.46
CA THR A 201 -6.18 -11.60 18.15
C THR A 201 -4.95 -11.44 17.27
N TRP A 202 -3.82 -11.15 17.92
CA TRP A 202 -2.56 -10.83 17.25
C TRP A 202 -1.40 -11.63 17.83
N SER A 203 -0.47 -11.99 16.96
CA SER A 203 0.79 -12.63 17.31
C SER A 203 1.93 -11.98 16.52
N GLN A 204 3.11 -11.89 17.13
CA GLN A 204 4.30 -11.40 16.43
C GLN A 204 4.85 -12.53 15.54
N ALA A 205 4.77 -12.35 14.22
CA ALA A 205 5.22 -13.33 13.24
C ALA A 205 6.69 -13.14 12.86
N TYR A 206 7.23 -11.94 13.06
CA TYR A 206 8.64 -11.62 12.83
C TYR A 206 9.09 -10.57 13.83
N SER A 207 10.25 -10.78 14.44
CA SER A 207 10.86 -9.83 15.37
C SER A 207 12.14 -9.26 14.79
N THR A 208 12.30 -7.95 14.91
CA THR A 208 13.54 -7.26 14.56
C THR A 208 13.67 -5.97 15.37
N SER A 209 14.87 -5.39 15.41
CA SER A 209 15.14 -4.06 15.97
C SER A 209 15.01 -2.93 14.94
N GLY A 210 14.63 -3.25 13.71
CA GLY A 210 14.40 -2.30 12.62
C GLY A 210 12.91 -2.04 12.37
N GLU A 211 12.63 -0.99 11.62
CA GLU A 211 11.28 -0.67 11.16
C GLU A 211 10.86 -1.59 10.01
N ILE A 212 9.56 -1.87 9.90
CA ILE A 212 8.93 -2.48 8.72
C ILE A 212 8.06 -1.43 8.04
N PRO A 213 8.62 -0.60 7.14
CA PRO A 213 7.91 0.56 6.60
C PRO A 213 6.71 0.21 5.73
N THR A 214 6.81 -0.89 4.97
CA THR A 214 5.73 -1.35 4.10
C THR A 214 5.72 -2.86 3.97
N ILE A 215 4.52 -3.40 3.86
CA ILE A 215 4.21 -4.77 3.50
C ILE A 215 3.44 -4.70 2.17
N SER A 216 3.64 -5.68 1.31
CA SER A 216 2.79 -5.87 0.13
C SER A 216 2.41 -7.34 0.01
N ILE A 217 1.19 -7.58 -0.41
CA ILE A 217 0.64 -8.93 -0.60
C ILE A 217 0.42 -9.20 -2.07
N ASN A 218 0.43 -10.48 -2.46
CA ASN A 218 0.14 -10.88 -3.82
C ASN A 218 -1.33 -11.30 -3.96
N TYR A 219 -2.09 -10.52 -4.73
CA TYR A 219 -3.51 -10.76 -5.02
C TYR A 219 -3.78 -11.96 -5.95
N THR A 220 -2.79 -12.39 -6.73
CA THR A 220 -2.94 -13.47 -7.73
C THR A 220 -2.33 -14.79 -7.29
N THR A 221 -1.38 -14.76 -6.36
CA THR A 221 -0.72 -15.93 -5.79
C THR A 221 -0.87 -15.88 -4.27
N PRO A 222 -1.96 -16.46 -3.74
CA PRO A 222 -2.27 -16.41 -2.32
C PRO A 222 -1.11 -16.84 -1.43
N GLY A 223 -0.97 -16.17 -0.28
CA GLY A 223 0.04 -16.49 0.73
C GLY A 223 1.43 -15.90 0.50
N ILE A 224 1.69 -15.28 -0.66
CA ILE A 224 2.92 -14.52 -0.88
C ILE A 224 2.77 -13.10 -0.32
N ALA A 225 3.72 -12.68 0.50
CA ALA A 225 3.89 -11.31 0.92
C ALA A 225 5.37 -10.91 0.94
N TRP A 226 5.62 -9.62 0.77
CA TRP A 226 6.94 -9.01 0.85
C TRP A 226 6.90 -7.87 1.85
N ALA A 227 7.99 -7.63 2.56
CA ALA A 227 8.08 -6.52 3.49
C ALA A 227 9.46 -5.87 3.40
N THR A 228 9.49 -4.55 3.41
CA THR A 228 10.76 -3.82 3.52
C THR A 228 11.20 -3.75 4.97
N LYS A 229 12.51 -3.63 5.21
CA LYS A 229 13.08 -3.52 6.54
C LYS A 229 14.16 -2.46 6.56
N TRP A 230 14.04 -1.48 7.46
CA TRP A 230 15.00 -0.40 7.65
C TRP A 230 15.66 -0.49 9.03
N GLY A 231 16.95 -0.15 9.13
CA GLY A 231 17.68 -0.32 10.39
C GLY A 231 17.81 -1.78 10.84
N GLY A 232 18.56 -2.03 11.93
CA GLY A 232 18.72 -3.39 12.49
C GLY A 232 19.23 -4.43 11.49
N GLY A 233 20.06 -4.03 10.51
CA GLY A 233 20.57 -4.89 9.43
C GLY A 233 19.78 -4.85 8.11
N GLY A 234 18.75 -4.00 7.98
CA GLY A 234 18.05 -3.70 6.72
C GLY A 234 17.44 -4.88 5.96
N GLY A 235 16.91 -4.61 4.77
CA GLY A 235 16.70 -5.58 3.70
C GLY A 235 15.26 -5.82 3.24
N LEU A 236 15.07 -6.88 2.45
CA LEU A 236 13.77 -7.30 1.91
C LEU A 236 13.39 -8.67 2.46
N LEU A 237 12.22 -8.77 3.07
CA LEU A 237 11.65 -10.00 3.61
C LEU A 237 10.62 -10.58 2.65
N LYS A 238 10.51 -11.91 2.63
CA LYS A 238 9.47 -12.63 1.89
C LYS A 238 8.79 -13.67 2.78
N SER A 239 7.47 -13.73 2.68
CA SER A 239 6.64 -14.83 3.14
C SER A 239 6.02 -15.57 1.95
N THR A 240 5.77 -16.85 2.13
CA THR A 240 5.05 -17.72 1.15
C THR A 240 3.92 -18.51 1.83
N ASN A 241 3.59 -18.15 3.07
CA ASN A 241 2.64 -18.85 3.92
C ASN A 241 1.78 -17.85 4.72
N TYR A 242 1.26 -16.84 4.02
CA TYR A 242 0.35 -15.83 4.56
C TYR A 242 0.94 -15.06 5.75
N GLY A 243 2.23 -14.71 5.67
CA GLY A 243 2.94 -13.98 6.70
C GLY A 243 3.19 -14.77 7.99
N SER A 244 2.97 -16.09 8.00
CA SER A 244 3.25 -16.91 9.19
C SER A 244 4.74 -16.99 9.50
N THR A 245 5.60 -17.02 8.47
CA THR A 245 7.06 -16.90 8.62
C THR A 245 7.64 -16.02 7.53
N TRP A 246 8.80 -15.41 7.81
CA TRP A 246 9.47 -14.43 6.96
C TRP A 246 10.95 -14.74 6.81
N ASN A 247 11.44 -14.66 5.57
CA ASN A 247 12.84 -14.92 5.24
C ASN A 247 13.48 -13.71 4.58
N LEU A 248 14.65 -13.30 5.05
CA LEU A 248 15.46 -12.26 4.41
C LEU A 248 15.94 -12.75 3.03
N GLN A 249 15.80 -11.90 2.03
CA GLN A 249 16.14 -12.23 0.65
C GLN A 249 17.59 -11.83 0.36
N SER A 250 18.36 -12.79 -0.16
CA SER A 250 19.75 -12.57 -0.56
C SER A 250 19.84 -11.50 -1.66
N GLY A 251 20.86 -10.64 -1.59
CA GLY A 251 21.03 -9.53 -2.54
C GLY A 251 20.28 -8.25 -2.16
N PHE A 252 19.42 -8.30 -1.13
CA PHE A 252 18.75 -7.15 -0.55
C PHE A 252 19.10 -7.04 0.94
N THR A 253 20.38 -6.82 1.25
CA THR A 253 20.89 -6.79 2.63
C THR A 253 20.78 -5.41 3.29
N GLY A 254 20.30 -4.39 2.57
CA GLY A 254 20.06 -3.05 3.13
C GLY A 254 21.33 -2.37 3.67
N THR A 255 22.50 -2.73 3.13
CA THR A 255 23.81 -2.11 3.37
C THR A 255 24.33 -1.44 2.13
#